data_AF-A0A1J7BK70-F1
#
_entry.id   AF-A0A1J7BK70-F1
#
_cell.length_a   1.000
_cell.length_b   1.000
_cell.length_c   1.000
_cell.angle_alpha   90.00
_cell.angle_beta   90.00
_cell.angle_gamma   90.00
#
_symmetry.space_group_name_H-M   'P 1'
#
loop_
_entity.id
_entity.type
_entity.pdbx_description
1 polymer ?
#
loop_
_entity_poly.entity_id
_entity_poly.type
_entity_poly.pdbx_seq_one_letter_code
_entity_poly.pdbx_strand_id
1 'polypeptide(L)'
;MDGASYGRYKSLAGEWRLDGGGVLEVVRAQSDPFAPPSRIAVHLGGEEAGFPAALTETPVRRRALASYLARRARAELRAPFRVDAGGQQVLDRASCQVGADGSVTLRLGAELPGRGRRIDGRAAERALCRALPDAVDRALYHDALDAKDVQRFVDTVEDTDALRRALPGLGLVAFVAEGAILPRASGVDDRPLGGGRAVPFTAPPELRTEIELPHAGRVSGMGIPEGVTLIVGGGFHGKSTLLRALEAGVWDHVPGDGRELAAARADTVKIRAEDGRRVQRSDVHAFVDHLPSGGDTADFSTENASGSTSQAASLVEAVEAGARVLLIDEDTAATNLMIRDARMQALVAKDREPLTPFVDLVRSLHRDRGVSTVLVMGGSGDYIDVADRVVMMDAYHPEDVTARARALAETPTGRTAEADAFPPVRHRVVDPASVDSAGRKGRSRIRPHGTDGLTFGEQDIDLRSVEQITDPGQAVGIGLALELAVRRGHLDGRRTLAAALDLLDRDLAAGAAGLLRVRDEDFAVPRRHEVAAALNRLRSLRVSGLRDAGA
;
A
#
# COMPACT_ATOMS: atom_id res chain seq x y z
N MET A 1 19.63 -33.69 -21.70
CA MET A 1 20.58 -33.58 -20.56
C MET A 1 20.29 -34.61 -19.45
N ASP A 2 19.57 -35.70 -19.75
CA ASP A 2 19.06 -36.64 -18.75
C ASP A 2 20.18 -37.35 -17.97
N GLY A 3 20.01 -37.51 -16.65
CA GLY A 3 20.98 -38.18 -15.77
C GLY A 3 22.29 -37.43 -15.48
N ALA A 4 22.52 -36.29 -16.14
CA ALA A 4 23.69 -35.43 -15.91
C ALA A 4 23.61 -34.73 -14.54
N SER A 5 24.72 -34.10 -14.12
CA SER A 5 24.76 -33.28 -12.90
C SER A 5 23.75 -32.13 -12.99
N TYR A 6 23.02 -31.87 -11.91
CA TYR A 6 21.97 -30.83 -11.84
C TYR A 6 22.47 -29.45 -12.26
N GLY A 7 23.71 -29.10 -11.91
CA GLY A 7 24.31 -27.82 -12.28
C GLY A 7 24.43 -27.59 -13.79
N ARG A 8 24.28 -28.64 -14.62
CA ARG A 8 24.25 -28.50 -16.08
C ARG A 8 23.04 -27.71 -16.57
N TYR A 9 21.96 -27.57 -15.79
CA TYR A 9 20.83 -26.68 -16.14
C TYR A 9 21.27 -25.24 -16.42
N LYS A 10 22.41 -24.78 -15.88
CA LYS A 10 23.01 -23.47 -16.22
C LYS A 10 23.27 -23.27 -17.72
N SER A 11 23.46 -24.35 -18.48
CA SER A 11 23.62 -24.25 -19.94
C SER A 11 22.32 -23.98 -20.68
N LEU A 12 21.16 -23.98 -20.00
CA LEU A 12 19.88 -23.56 -20.58
C LEU A 12 19.71 -22.04 -20.59
N ALA A 13 20.57 -21.29 -19.90
CA ALA A 13 20.47 -19.83 -19.86
C ALA A 13 20.51 -19.23 -21.27
N GLY A 14 19.58 -18.32 -21.57
CA GLY A 14 19.38 -17.74 -22.89
C GLY A 14 17.96 -17.90 -23.40
N GLU A 15 17.77 -17.57 -24.68
CA GLU A 15 16.47 -17.52 -25.34
C GLU A 15 16.19 -18.77 -26.16
N TRP A 16 14.93 -19.23 -26.11
CA TRP A 16 14.43 -20.42 -26.77
C TRP A 16 13.08 -20.09 -27.41
N ARG A 17 12.91 -20.40 -28.69
CA ARG A 17 11.60 -20.28 -29.34
C ARG A 17 10.66 -21.36 -28.81
N LEU A 18 9.45 -20.96 -28.45
CA LEU A 18 8.41 -21.90 -28.06
C LEU A 18 7.67 -22.40 -29.31
N ASP A 19 7.24 -23.65 -29.26
CA ASP A 19 6.25 -24.16 -30.21
C ASP A 19 4.94 -23.40 -29.97
N GLY A 20 4.31 -22.88 -31.02
CA GLY A 20 3.09 -22.06 -30.91
C GLY A 20 3.30 -20.54 -30.96
N GLY A 21 4.54 -20.05 -30.80
CA GLY A 21 4.89 -18.62 -30.86
C GLY A 21 5.53 -18.11 -29.58
N GLY A 22 6.22 -16.98 -29.66
CA GLY A 22 6.92 -16.38 -28.53
C GLY A 22 8.31 -16.95 -28.18
N VAL A 23 8.92 -16.36 -27.16
CA VAL A 23 10.28 -16.67 -26.70
C VAL A 23 10.29 -16.97 -25.20
N LEU A 24 10.79 -18.14 -24.83
CA LEU A 24 11.18 -18.46 -23.47
C LEU A 24 12.62 -18.02 -23.22
N GLU A 25 12.81 -17.11 -22.29
CA GLU A 25 14.10 -16.75 -21.75
C GLU A 25 14.34 -17.47 -20.42
N VAL A 26 15.43 -18.24 -20.34
CA VAL A 26 15.92 -18.76 -19.06
C VAL A 26 16.92 -17.74 -18.50
N VAL A 27 16.40 -16.79 -17.71
CA VAL A 27 17.19 -15.72 -17.10
C VAL A 27 18.25 -16.29 -16.16
N ARG A 28 17.85 -17.20 -15.28
CA ARG A 28 18.75 -17.84 -14.32
C ARG A 28 18.28 -19.25 -13.99
N ALA A 29 19.08 -20.23 -14.36
CA ALA A 29 18.84 -21.61 -13.95
C ALA A 29 19.32 -21.87 -12.51
N GLN A 30 18.55 -22.68 -11.79
CA GLN A 30 18.81 -23.13 -10.44
C GLN A 30 20.10 -23.98 -10.37
N SER A 31 20.97 -23.71 -9.38
CA SER A 31 22.27 -24.37 -9.25
C SER A 31 22.20 -25.78 -8.69
N ASP A 32 21.20 -26.04 -7.86
CA ASP A 32 20.97 -27.29 -7.13
C ASP A 32 19.48 -27.39 -6.75
N PRO A 33 18.91 -28.60 -6.55
CA PRO A 33 17.47 -28.77 -6.32
C PRO A 33 16.88 -28.03 -5.11
N PHE A 34 17.71 -27.54 -4.18
CA PHE A 34 17.27 -26.88 -2.95
C PHE A 34 17.49 -25.35 -2.97
N ALA A 35 18.19 -24.83 -3.98
CA ALA A 35 18.31 -23.39 -4.22
C ALA A 35 16.95 -22.75 -4.59
N PRO A 36 16.85 -21.40 -4.53
CA PRO A 36 15.70 -20.71 -5.10
C PRO A 36 15.42 -21.17 -6.54
N PRO A 37 14.14 -21.26 -6.93
CA PRO A 37 13.75 -21.72 -8.27
C PRO A 37 14.47 -20.97 -9.39
N SER A 38 14.52 -21.61 -10.56
CA SER A 38 15.00 -20.95 -11.77
C SER A 38 14.10 -19.77 -12.09
N ARG A 39 14.68 -18.65 -12.55
CA ARG A 39 13.92 -17.50 -13.07
C ARG A 39 13.83 -17.66 -14.57
N ILE A 40 12.60 -17.70 -15.08
CA ILE A 40 12.32 -17.74 -16.52
C ILE A 40 11.33 -16.63 -16.88
N ALA A 41 11.36 -16.19 -18.13
CA ALA A 41 10.42 -15.23 -18.69
C ALA A 41 9.88 -15.75 -20.03
N VAL A 42 8.60 -15.57 -20.27
CA VAL A 42 7.96 -15.81 -21.58
C VAL A 42 7.64 -14.45 -22.18
N HIS A 43 8.08 -14.21 -23.41
CA HIS A 43 7.89 -12.98 -24.16
C HIS A 43 7.05 -13.26 -25.40
N LEU A 44 5.95 -12.53 -25.55
CA LEU A 44 5.08 -12.56 -26.73
C LEU A 44 5.07 -11.20 -27.40
N GLY A 45 5.20 -11.17 -28.72
CA GLY A 45 5.01 -9.95 -29.51
C GLY A 45 3.55 -9.47 -29.45
N GLY A 46 3.30 -8.18 -29.62
CA GLY A 46 1.95 -7.63 -29.56
C GLY A 46 0.99 -8.20 -30.60
N GLU A 47 1.47 -8.35 -31.85
CA GLU A 47 0.69 -8.99 -32.93
C GLU A 47 0.39 -10.46 -32.62
N GLU A 48 1.33 -11.18 -31.99
CA GLU A 48 1.15 -12.58 -31.61
C GLU A 48 0.10 -12.70 -30.49
N ALA A 49 0.22 -11.89 -29.44
CA ALA A 49 -0.68 -11.90 -28.29
C ALA A 49 -2.12 -11.50 -28.65
N GLY A 50 -2.28 -10.63 -29.66
CA GLY A 50 -3.58 -10.33 -30.28
C GLY A 50 -4.52 -9.47 -29.45
N PHE A 51 -4.04 -8.81 -28.38
CA PHE A 51 -4.88 -7.95 -27.56
C PHE A 51 -5.27 -6.67 -28.32
N PRO A 52 -6.57 -6.31 -28.38
CA PRO A 52 -6.98 -5.06 -28.99
C PRO A 52 -6.41 -3.85 -28.22
N ALA A 53 -6.11 -2.77 -28.94
CA ALA A 53 -5.57 -1.52 -28.36
C ALA A 53 -6.44 -0.98 -27.21
N ALA A 54 -7.75 -1.21 -27.29
CA ALA A 54 -8.70 -0.88 -26.24
C ALA A 54 -8.40 -1.58 -24.91
N LEU A 55 -7.54 -2.59 -24.79
CA LEU A 55 -7.13 -3.18 -23.50
C LEU A 55 -5.75 -2.68 -23.01
N THR A 56 -5.03 -1.92 -23.84
CA THR A 56 -3.61 -1.61 -23.61
C THR A 56 -3.26 -0.13 -23.76
N GLU A 57 -4.21 0.72 -24.16
CA GLU A 57 -4.01 2.14 -24.44
C GLU A 57 -3.49 2.94 -23.22
N THR A 58 -4.03 2.71 -22.02
CA THR A 58 -3.62 3.43 -20.80
C THR A 58 -2.74 2.56 -19.89
N PRO A 59 -1.86 3.16 -19.06
CA PRO A 59 -1.09 2.41 -18.06
C PRO A 59 -1.95 1.57 -17.12
N VAL A 60 -3.14 2.07 -16.77
CA VAL A 60 -4.09 1.42 -15.87
C VAL A 60 -4.65 0.17 -16.52
N ARG A 61 -5.06 0.25 -17.79
CA ARG A 61 -5.57 -0.89 -18.55
C ARG A 61 -4.49 -1.97 -18.75
N ARG A 62 -3.25 -1.56 -19.02
CA ARG A 62 -2.10 -2.49 -19.08
C ARG A 62 -1.83 -3.18 -17.74
N ARG A 63 -1.90 -2.45 -16.61
CA ARG A 63 -1.78 -3.04 -15.26
C ARG A 63 -2.89 -4.05 -14.99
N ALA A 64 -4.13 -3.69 -15.34
CA ALA A 64 -5.29 -4.57 -15.16
C ALA A 64 -5.16 -5.85 -16.00
N LEU A 65 -4.83 -5.72 -17.28
CA LEU A 65 -4.61 -6.85 -18.18
C LEU A 65 -3.44 -7.72 -17.69
N ALA A 66 -2.31 -7.14 -17.29
CA ALA A 66 -1.18 -7.88 -16.73
C ALA A 66 -1.59 -8.70 -15.48
N SER A 67 -2.41 -8.13 -14.59
CA SER A 67 -2.92 -8.85 -13.42
C SER A 67 -3.85 -10.00 -13.83
N TYR A 68 -4.74 -9.78 -14.81
CA TYR A 68 -5.60 -10.82 -15.35
C TYR A 68 -4.77 -11.99 -15.92
N LEU A 69 -3.79 -11.70 -16.78
CA LEU A 69 -2.93 -12.69 -17.42
C LEU A 69 -2.09 -13.46 -16.40
N ALA A 70 -1.51 -12.79 -15.39
CA ALA A 70 -0.79 -13.47 -14.32
C ALA A 70 -1.69 -14.47 -13.56
N ARG A 71 -2.95 -14.10 -13.31
CA ARG A 71 -3.93 -14.97 -12.62
C ARG A 71 -4.34 -16.16 -13.48
N ARG A 72 -4.55 -15.95 -14.78
CA ARG A 72 -4.80 -17.03 -15.75
C ARG A 72 -3.60 -17.95 -15.83
N ALA A 73 -2.40 -17.41 -15.97
CA ALA A 73 -1.16 -18.17 -15.98
C ALA A 73 -0.99 -18.99 -14.69
N ARG A 74 -1.26 -18.45 -13.51
CA ARG A 74 -1.24 -19.20 -12.24
C ARG A 74 -2.25 -20.36 -12.21
N ALA A 75 -3.40 -20.22 -12.86
CA ALA A 75 -4.41 -21.28 -12.91
C ALA A 75 -4.00 -22.44 -13.85
N GLU A 76 -3.35 -22.11 -14.97
CA GLU A 76 -2.87 -23.07 -15.98
C GLU A 76 -1.54 -23.72 -15.58
N LEU A 77 -0.60 -22.94 -15.04
CA LEU A 77 0.74 -23.38 -14.66
C LEU A 77 0.77 -23.93 -13.24
N ARG A 78 0.75 -25.27 -13.14
CA ARG A 78 0.95 -26.01 -11.89
C ARG A 78 2.43 -26.29 -11.65
N ALA A 79 2.73 -27.03 -10.58
CA ALA A 79 4.09 -27.49 -10.29
C ALA A 79 4.71 -28.14 -11.56
N PRO A 80 5.95 -27.80 -11.92
CA PRO A 80 6.97 -27.12 -11.10
C PRO A 80 7.01 -25.58 -11.19
N PHE A 81 6.02 -24.95 -11.82
CA PHE A 81 5.99 -23.51 -12.04
C PHE A 81 5.34 -22.76 -10.88
N ARG A 82 5.82 -21.54 -10.62
CA ARG A 82 5.27 -20.61 -9.64
C ARG A 82 5.14 -19.22 -10.25
N VAL A 83 3.91 -18.73 -10.33
CA VAL A 83 3.59 -17.38 -10.83
C VAL A 83 3.12 -16.53 -9.66
N ASP A 84 3.78 -15.40 -9.41
CA ASP A 84 3.24 -14.37 -8.53
C ASP A 84 2.09 -13.64 -9.26
N ALA A 85 0.85 -13.91 -8.85
CA ALA A 85 -0.34 -13.28 -9.43
C ALA A 85 -1.11 -12.39 -8.42
N GLY A 86 -0.56 -12.20 -7.22
CA GLY A 86 -1.20 -11.42 -6.16
C GLY A 86 -2.47 -12.00 -5.54
N GLY A 87 -3.03 -11.20 -4.63
CA GLY A 87 -4.26 -11.43 -3.86
C GLY A 87 -5.48 -10.71 -4.44
N GLN A 88 -6.28 -10.03 -3.61
CA GLN A 88 -7.47 -9.31 -4.06
C GLN A 88 -7.14 -7.97 -4.73
N GLN A 89 -6.00 -7.36 -4.37
CA GLN A 89 -5.56 -6.10 -4.95
C GLN A 89 -4.94 -6.29 -6.35
N VAL A 90 -5.16 -5.34 -7.23
CA VAL A 90 -4.57 -5.25 -8.57
C VAL A 90 -3.37 -4.30 -8.50
N LEU A 91 -2.19 -4.88 -8.26
CA LEU A 91 -0.92 -4.17 -8.15
C LEU A 91 -0.12 -4.27 -9.45
N ASP A 92 0.70 -3.25 -9.74
CA ASP A 92 1.73 -3.34 -10.78
C ASP A 92 2.85 -4.27 -10.31
N ARG A 93 3.16 -5.32 -11.06
CA ARG A 93 4.06 -6.40 -10.66
C ARG A 93 5.13 -6.68 -11.69
N ALA A 94 6.25 -7.19 -11.21
CA ALA A 94 7.33 -7.70 -12.05
C ALA A 94 6.96 -8.97 -12.83
N SER A 95 6.04 -9.77 -12.26
CA SER A 95 5.66 -11.09 -12.75
C SER A 95 4.91 -11.07 -14.08
N CYS A 96 4.20 -9.99 -14.41
CA CYS A 96 3.59 -9.82 -15.71
C CYS A 96 3.60 -8.34 -16.12
N GLN A 97 4.03 -8.07 -17.35
CA GLN A 97 4.02 -6.74 -17.94
C GLN A 97 3.37 -6.81 -19.30
N VAL A 98 2.55 -5.79 -19.59
CA VAL A 98 1.93 -5.59 -20.90
C VAL A 98 2.45 -4.28 -21.50
N GLY A 99 2.92 -4.32 -22.74
CA GLY A 99 3.37 -3.17 -23.51
C GLY A 99 2.21 -2.36 -24.11
N ALA A 100 2.50 -1.13 -24.54
CA ALA A 100 1.51 -0.29 -25.25
C ALA A 100 1.13 -0.88 -26.62
N ASP A 101 2.02 -1.67 -27.21
CA ASP A 101 1.80 -2.44 -28.44
C ASP A 101 1.06 -3.77 -28.20
N GLY A 102 0.71 -4.08 -26.94
CA GLY A 102 0.09 -5.36 -26.56
C GLY A 102 1.06 -6.51 -26.33
N SER A 103 2.38 -6.26 -26.41
CA SER A 103 3.38 -7.27 -26.05
C SER A 103 3.20 -7.74 -24.60
N VAL A 104 3.51 -9.00 -24.32
CA VAL A 104 3.37 -9.60 -22.99
C VAL A 104 4.69 -10.20 -22.54
N THR A 105 5.12 -9.86 -21.32
CA THR A 105 6.21 -10.55 -20.63
C THR A 105 5.68 -11.17 -19.34
N LEU A 106 5.67 -12.49 -19.25
CA LEU A 106 5.34 -13.24 -18.03
C LEU A 106 6.63 -13.81 -17.40
N ARG A 107 6.96 -13.40 -16.18
CA ARG A 107 8.07 -13.93 -15.39
C ARG A 107 7.57 -14.88 -14.32
N LEU A 108 8.29 -15.97 -14.13
CA LEU A 108 7.90 -17.01 -13.18
C LEU A 108 9.10 -17.79 -12.63
N GLY A 109 8.87 -18.43 -11.49
CA GLY A 109 9.77 -19.43 -10.93
C GLY A 109 9.54 -20.80 -11.55
N ALA A 110 10.62 -21.54 -11.83
CA ALA A 110 10.58 -22.93 -12.29
C ALA A 110 11.51 -23.80 -11.43
N GLU A 111 10.93 -24.71 -10.65
CA GLU A 111 11.67 -25.72 -9.87
C GLU A 111 12.10 -26.86 -10.81
N LEU A 112 13.29 -26.72 -11.42
CA LEU A 112 13.69 -27.63 -12.49
C LEU A 112 13.82 -29.08 -11.97
N PRO A 113 13.19 -30.07 -12.65
CA PRO A 113 13.12 -31.44 -12.14
C PRO A 113 14.48 -32.11 -11.92
N GLY A 114 14.60 -32.86 -10.83
CA GLY A 114 15.81 -33.61 -10.51
C GLY A 114 15.57 -34.75 -9.53
N ARG A 115 16.45 -35.75 -9.54
CA ARG A 115 16.51 -36.86 -8.58
C ARG A 115 17.79 -36.76 -7.78
N GLY A 116 17.72 -36.20 -6.58
CA GLY A 116 18.91 -35.74 -5.88
C GLY A 116 19.68 -34.74 -6.75
N ARG A 117 21.00 -34.90 -6.89
CA ARG A 117 21.84 -33.98 -7.70
C ARG A 117 21.93 -34.33 -9.19
N ARG A 118 21.00 -35.14 -9.71
CA ARG A 118 20.93 -35.50 -11.14
C ARG A 118 19.69 -34.93 -11.80
N ILE A 119 19.83 -34.50 -13.04
CA ILE A 119 18.75 -33.97 -13.88
C ILE A 119 17.76 -35.10 -14.21
N ASP A 120 16.46 -34.86 -13.98
CA ASP A 120 15.38 -35.66 -14.57
C ASP A 120 14.98 -35.00 -15.89
N GLY A 121 15.67 -35.38 -16.96
CA GLY A 121 15.57 -34.69 -18.25
C GLY A 121 14.22 -34.92 -18.92
N ARG A 122 13.58 -36.07 -18.67
CA ARG A 122 12.25 -36.38 -19.19
C ARG A 122 11.17 -35.55 -18.52
N ALA A 123 11.26 -35.35 -17.19
CA ALA A 123 10.34 -34.46 -16.49
C ALA A 123 10.54 -33.00 -16.90
N ALA A 124 11.79 -32.57 -17.10
CA ALA A 124 12.09 -31.22 -17.56
C ALA A 124 11.58 -30.95 -18.98
N GLU A 125 11.73 -31.91 -19.91
CA GLU A 125 11.18 -31.80 -21.27
C GLU A 125 9.65 -31.71 -21.24
N ARG A 126 8.96 -32.55 -20.46
CA ARG A 126 7.50 -32.42 -20.31
C ARG A 126 7.07 -31.08 -19.72
N ALA A 127 7.81 -30.56 -18.75
CA ALA A 127 7.49 -29.29 -18.12
C ALA A 127 7.72 -28.11 -19.06
N LEU A 128 8.92 -27.99 -19.63
CA LEU A 128 9.35 -26.82 -20.40
C LEU A 128 8.91 -26.85 -21.87
N CYS A 129 8.81 -28.04 -22.47
CA CYS A 129 8.52 -28.18 -23.91
C CYS A 129 7.09 -28.63 -24.21
N ARG A 130 6.26 -28.89 -23.19
CA ARG A 130 4.84 -29.24 -23.38
C ARG A 130 3.95 -28.43 -22.46
N ALA A 131 4.06 -28.64 -21.15
CA ALA A 131 3.17 -28.01 -20.18
C ALA A 131 3.25 -26.48 -20.18
N LEU A 132 4.46 -25.92 -20.32
CA LEU A 132 4.66 -24.46 -20.40
C LEU A 132 4.08 -23.86 -21.69
N PRO A 133 4.45 -24.31 -22.92
CA PRO A 133 3.81 -23.85 -24.15
C PRO A 133 2.30 -23.96 -24.11
N ASP A 134 1.77 -25.14 -23.75
CA ASP A 134 0.32 -25.40 -23.66
C ASP A 134 -0.40 -24.41 -22.74
N ALA A 135 0.24 -24.04 -21.62
CA ALA A 135 -0.32 -23.08 -20.68
C ALA A 135 -0.20 -21.64 -21.17
N VAL A 136 0.89 -21.30 -21.86
CA VAL A 136 1.06 -19.98 -22.52
C VAL A 136 -0.04 -19.78 -23.56
N ASP A 137 -0.28 -20.78 -24.40
CA ASP A 137 -1.33 -20.76 -25.44
C ASP A 137 -2.72 -20.49 -24.84
N ARG A 138 -3.03 -21.10 -23.67
CA ARG A 138 -4.34 -20.94 -23.01
C ARG A 138 -4.48 -19.71 -22.12
N ALA A 139 -3.36 -19.08 -21.72
CA ALA A 139 -3.38 -18.02 -20.71
C ALA A 139 -3.02 -16.63 -21.25
N LEU A 140 -2.19 -16.55 -22.30
CA LEU A 140 -1.55 -15.30 -22.71
C LEU A 140 -1.99 -14.78 -24.08
N TYR A 141 -2.72 -15.56 -24.88
CA TYR A 141 -3.26 -15.13 -26.17
C TYR A 141 -4.72 -14.69 -26.03
N HIS A 142 -5.08 -13.56 -26.61
CA HIS A 142 -6.42 -12.99 -26.54
C HIS A 142 -7.50 -13.98 -27.01
N ASP A 143 -7.28 -14.67 -28.14
CA ASP A 143 -8.25 -15.60 -28.74
C ASP A 143 -8.53 -16.85 -27.89
N ALA A 144 -7.65 -17.17 -26.94
CA ALA A 144 -7.84 -18.27 -26.00
C ALA A 144 -8.62 -17.85 -24.74
N LEU A 145 -8.87 -16.55 -24.55
CA LEU A 145 -9.51 -15.98 -23.38
C LEU A 145 -10.98 -15.65 -23.65
N ASP A 146 -11.77 -15.61 -22.57
CA ASP A 146 -13.12 -15.04 -22.68
C ASP A 146 -13.02 -13.51 -22.77
N ALA A 147 -13.23 -12.98 -23.97
CA ALA A 147 -13.15 -11.55 -24.24
C ALA A 147 -14.04 -10.71 -23.30
N LYS A 148 -15.20 -11.21 -22.88
CA LYS A 148 -16.08 -10.49 -21.95
C LYS A 148 -15.50 -10.45 -20.53
N ASP A 149 -14.87 -11.54 -20.10
CA ASP A 149 -14.25 -11.62 -18.78
C ASP A 149 -13.02 -10.72 -18.69
N VAL A 150 -12.16 -10.73 -19.73
CA VAL A 150 -11.00 -9.84 -19.83
C VAL A 150 -11.44 -8.38 -19.81
N GLN A 151 -12.41 -8.03 -20.66
CA GLN A 151 -12.93 -6.67 -20.75
C GLN A 151 -13.51 -6.21 -19.41
N ARG A 152 -14.36 -7.03 -18.77
CA ARG A 152 -14.93 -6.73 -17.44
C ARG A 152 -13.83 -6.49 -16.40
N PHE A 153 -12.78 -7.29 -16.40
CA PHE A 153 -11.67 -7.13 -15.45
C PHE A 153 -10.96 -5.79 -15.65
N VAL A 154 -10.62 -5.45 -16.89
CA VAL A 154 -9.93 -4.20 -17.22
C VAL A 154 -10.81 -2.99 -16.91
N ASP A 155 -12.09 -3.04 -17.29
CA ASP A 155 -13.04 -1.95 -17.06
C ASP A 155 -13.30 -1.70 -15.58
N THR A 156 -13.40 -2.76 -14.78
CA THR A 156 -13.56 -2.63 -13.31
C THR A 156 -12.39 -1.87 -12.69
N VAL A 157 -11.16 -2.20 -13.08
CA VAL A 157 -9.96 -1.53 -12.54
C VAL A 157 -9.86 -0.08 -13.02
N GLU A 158 -10.22 0.19 -14.28
CA GLU A 158 -10.24 1.55 -14.81
C GLU A 158 -11.33 2.41 -14.15
N ASP A 159 -12.50 1.85 -13.85
CA ASP A 159 -13.55 2.52 -13.08
C ASP A 159 -13.08 2.87 -11.67
N THR A 160 -12.41 1.96 -10.95
CA THR A 160 -11.85 2.24 -9.61
C THR A 160 -10.81 3.37 -9.66
N ASP A 161 -9.93 3.33 -10.65
CA ASP A 161 -8.87 4.31 -10.83
C ASP A 161 -9.43 5.68 -11.26
N ALA A 162 -10.44 5.72 -12.14
CA ALA A 162 -11.18 6.92 -12.49
C ALA A 162 -11.92 7.52 -11.29
N LEU A 163 -12.61 6.68 -10.52
CA LEU A 163 -13.27 7.07 -9.26
C LEU A 163 -12.28 7.74 -8.32
N ARG A 164 -11.14 7.08 -8.06
CA ARG A 164 -10.08 7.59 -7.19
C ARG A 164 -9.54 8.95 -7.64
N ARG A 165 -9.30 9.13 -8.94
CA ARG A 165 -8.83 10.41 -9.50
C ARG A 165 -9.86 11.53 -9.42
N ALA A 166 -11.15 11.20 -9.45
CA ALA A 166 -12.21 12.19 -9.36
C ALA A 166 -12.36 12.80 -7.95
N LEU A 167 -11.97 12.06 -6.90
CA LEU A 167 -12.22 12.45 -5.50
C LEU A 167 -11.76 13.88 -5.16
N PRO A 168 -10.51 14.32 -5.46
CA PRO A 168 -10.07 15.67 -5.11
C PRO A 168 -10.88 16.77 -5.81
N GLY A 169 -11.25 16.56 -7.08
CA GLY A 169 -12.06 17.52 -7.84
C GLY A 169 -13.50 17.66 -7.32
N LEU A 170 -13.96 16.69 -6.52
CA LEU A 170 -15.26 16.69 -5.85
C LEU A 170 -15.18 17.12 -4.39
N GLY A 171 -13.99 17.50 -3.88
CA GLY A 171 -13.79 17.80 -2.47
C GLY A 171 -14.00 16.59 -1.56
N LEU A 172 -13.72 15.38 -2.06
CA LEU A 172 -13.85 14.12 -1.33
C LEU A 172 -12.49 13.51 -1.01
N VAL A 173 -12.42 12.82 0.12
CA VAL A 173 -11.26 12.02 0.53
C VAL A 173 -11.44 10.54 0.23
N ALA A 174 -12.69 10.08 0.19
CA ALA A 174 -13.06 8.71 -0.13
C ALA A 174 -14.50 8.60 -0.63
N PHE A 175 -14.81 7.47 -1.25
CA PHE A 175 -16.12 7.09 -1.73
C PHE A 175 -16.37 5.60 -1.50
N VAL A 176 -17.57 5.24 -1.07
CA VAL A 176 -18.02 3.84 -0.93
C VAL A 176 -19.33 3.65 -1.68
N ALA A 177 -19.28 2.87 -2.77
CA ALA A 177 -20.45 2.62 -3.61
C ALA A 177 -21.59 1.91 -2.87
N GLU A 178 -22.83 2.20 -3.29
CA GLU A 178 -24.01 1.42 -2.92
C GLU A 178 -23.81 -0.06 -3.24
N GLY A 179 -24.20 -0.94 -2.32
CA GLY A 179 -24.12 -2.38 -2.48
C GLY A 179 -22.74 -3.01 -2.24
N ALA A 180 -21.71 -2.20 -1.91
CA ALA A 180 -20.38 -2.71 -1.60
C ALA A 180 -20.38 -3.73 -0.45
N ILE A 181 -19.54 -4.76 -0.55
CA ILE A 181 -19.34 -5.78 0.49
C ILE A 181 -18.00 -5.52 1.19
N LEU A 182 -18.08 -4.74 2.27
CA LEU A 182 -16.92 -4.36 3.07
C LEU A 182 -16.33 -5.49 3.94
N PRO A 183 -17.13 -6.32 4.66
CA PRO A 183 -16.57 -7.34 5.53
C PRO A 183 -15.89 -8.46 4.74
N ARG A 184 -14.77 -8.97 5.28
CA ARG A 184 -13.99 -10.06 4.68
C ARG A 184 -14.42 -11.41 5.25
N ALA A 185 -14.06 -12.49 4.57
CA ALA A 185 -14.44 -13.85 4.92
C ALA A 185 -13.87 -14.26 6.29
N SER A 186 -12.64 -13.85 6.60
CA SER A 186 -12.02 -14.00 7.93
C SER A 186 -10.80 -13.07 8.08
N GLY A 187 -10.17 -13.06 9.25
CA GLY A 187 -8.93 -12.31 9.47
C GLY A 187 -7.70 -12.82 8.69
N VAL A 188 -7.78 -13.99 8.04
CA VAL A 188 -6.70 -14.58 7.23
C VAL A 188 -7.11 -14.83 5.77
N ASP A 189 -8.34 -14.47 5.40
CA ASP A 189 -8.88 -14.62 4.06
C ASP A 189 -9.53 -13.31 3.64
N ASP A 190 -8.79 -12.55 2.83
CA ASP A 190 -9.20 -11.23 2.36
C ASP A 190 -10.28 -11.29 1.28
N ARG A 191 -10.89 -12.44 0.95
CA ARG A 191 -12.08 -12.48 0.06
C ARG A 191 -13.32 -11.91 0.75
N PRO A 192 -14.36 -11.43 0.03
CA PRO A 192 -15.55 -10.88 0.67
C PRO A 192 -16.30 -11.94 1.48
N LEU A 193 -16.99 -11.50 2.53
CA LEU A 193 -17.86 -12.36 3.31
C LEU A 193 -19.03 -12.88 2.45
N GLY A 194 -18.97 -14.16 2.08
CA GLY A 194 -19.97 -14.81 1.23
C GLY A 194 -21.20 -15.38 1.96
N GLY A 195 -22.20 -15.77 1.15
CA GLY A 195 -23.36 -16.57 1.57
C GLY A 195 -24.54 -15.78 2.13
N GLY A 196 -24.77 -14.54 1.67
CA GLY A 196 -25.89 -13.69 2.13
C GLY A 196 -25.77 -13.19 3.57
N ARG A 197 -24.63 -13.44 4.22
CA ARG A 197 -24.34 -13.03 5.61
C ARG A 197 -23.81 -11.59 5.71
N ALA A 198 -23.31 -11.05 4.61
CA ALA A 198 -22.85 -9.68 4.56
C ALA A 198 -24.02 -8.73 4.35
N VAL A 199 -24.04 -7.63 5.10
CA VAL A 199 -24.95 -6.51 4.85
C VAL A 199 -24.32 -5.65 3.75
N PRO A 200 -24.96 -5.50 2.58
CA PRO A 200 -24.49 -4.59 1.55
C PRO A 200 -24.49 -3.16 2.06
N PHE A 201 -23.45 -2.41 1.72
CA PHE A 201 -23.32 -1.03 2.14
C PHE A 201 -24.45 -0.18 1.55
N THR A 202 -25.01 0.73 2.36
CA THR A 202 -26.00 1.71 1.91
C THR A 202 -25.61 3.09 2.38
N ALA A 203 -25.53 4.06 1.46
CA ALA A 203 -25.11 5.42 1.80
C ALA A 203 -26.21 6.19 2.54
N PRO A 204 -25.88 6.96 3.60
CA PRO A 204 -26.85 7.84 4.22
C PRO A 204 -27.24 8.96 3.24
N PRO A 205 -28.51 9.40 3.19
CA PRO A 205 -28.98 10.38 2.22
C PRO A 205 -28.14 11.67 2.17
N GLU A 206 -27.65 12.14 3.32
CA GLU A 206 -26.91 13.38 3.49
C GLU A 206 -25.50 13.35 2.89
N LEU A 207 -24.91 12.15 2.76
CA LEU A 207 -23.59 11.93 2.18
C LEU A 207 -23.66 11.23 0.82
N ARG A 208 -24.87 11.04 0.27
CA ARG A 208 -25.06 10.43 -1.04
C ARG A 208 -24.43 11.30 -2.11
N THR A 209 -23.47 10.75 -2.82
CA THR A 209 -22.80 11.37 -3.96
C THR A 209 -22.95 10.45 -5.17
N GLU A 210 -23.06 11.04 -6.37
CA GLU A 210 -23.06 10.32 -7.62
C GLU A 210 -21.86 10.72 -8.46
N ILE A 211 -21.18 9.71 -9.03
CA ILE A 211 -19.96 9.88 -9.81
C ILE A 211 -20.16 9.13 -11.13
N GLU A 212 -19.87 9.81 -12.25
CA GLU A 212 -19.89 9.19 -13.58
C GLU A 212 -18.55 8.47 -13.82
N LEU A 213 -18.62 7.17 -14.05
CA LEU A 213 -17.47 6.31 -14.35
C LEU A 213 -17.50 5.87 -15.81
N PRO A 214 -16.33 5.63 -16.44
CA PRO A 214 -16.26 5.35 -17.87
C PRO A 214 -17.04 4.10 -18.31
N HIS A 215 -17.15 3.07 -17.45
CA HIS A 215 -17.78 1.80 -17.83
C HIS A 215 -19.01 1.47 -16.99
N ALA A 216 -18.93 1.63 -15.67
CA ALA A 216 -20.07 1.45 -14.77
C ALA A 216 -21.15 2.57 -14.90
N GLY A 217 -20.85 3.65 -15.62
CA GLY A 217 -21.72 4.81 -15.77
C GLY A 217 -21.91 5.54 -14.44
N ARG A 218 -23.11 6.07 -14.21
CA ARG A 218 -23.44 6.79 -12.98
C ARG A 218 -23.55 5.84 -11.78
N VAL A 219 -22.62 5.97 -10.83
CA VAL A 219 -22.61 5.21 -9.58
C VAL A 219 -22.94 6.12 -8.40
N SER A 220 -23.91 5.69 -7.58
CA SER A 220 -24.25 6.33 -6.31
C SER A 220 -23.49 5.66 -5.15
N GLY A 221 -23.17 6.43 -4.11
CA GLY A 221 -22.50 5.93 -2.91
C GLY A 221 -22.34 7.00 -1.84
N MET A 222 -21.64 6.67 -0.76
CA MET A 222 -21.29 7.61 0.29
C MET A 222 -19.99 8.32 -0.08
N GLY A 223 -20.06 9.63 -0.30
CA GLY A 223 -18.87 10.49 -0.43
C GLY A 223 -18.44 11.01 0.93
N ILE A 224 -17.19 10.79 1.31
CA ILE A 224 -16.60 11.35 2.52
C ILE A 224 -15.89 12.64 2.14
N PRO A 225 -16.34 13.82 2.60
CA PRO A 225 -15.76 15.10 2.22
C PRO A 225 -14.39 15.34 2.86
N GLU A 226 -13.64 16.28 2.31
CA GLU A 226 -12.47 16.86 2.98
C GLU A 226 -12.86 17.48 4.34
N GLY A 227 -11.93 17.45 5.30
CA GLY A 227 -12.14 17.88 6.68
C GLY A 227 -11.90 16.78 7.71
N VAL A 228 -12.57 16.89 8.85
CA VAL A 228 -12.54 15.93 9.96
C VAL A 228 -13.83 15.13 9.97
N THR A 229 -13.75 13.84 9.63
CA THR A 229 -14.90 12.91 9.68
C THR A 229 -14.72 11.92 10.81
N LEU A 230 -15.73 11.80 11.68
CA LEU A 230 -15.79 10.77 12.70
C LEU A 230 -16.68 9.61 12.25
N ILE A 231 -16.23 8.39 12.52
CA ILE A 231 -17.01 7.16 12.39
C ILE A 231 -17.25 6.64 13.81
N VAL A 232 -18.47 6.78 14.30
CA VAL A 232 -18.90 6.45 15.67
C VAL A 232 -19.86 5.26 15.70
N GLY A 233 -20.25 4.80 16.89
CA GLY A 233 -21.20 3.70 17.07
C GLY A 233 -20.73 2.62 18.04
N GLY A 234 -21.60 1.67 18.37
CA GLY A 234 -21.32 0.59 19.31
C GLY A 234 -20.19 -0.35 18.86
N GLY A 235 -19.64 -1.11 19.81
CA GLY A 235 -18.71 -2.20 19.50
C GLY A 235 -19.38 -3.26 18.62
N PHE A 236 -18.69 -3.74 17.57
CA PHE A 236 -19.21 -4.72 16.59
C PHE A 236 -20.26 -4.21 15.58
N HIS A 237 -20.54 -2.91 15.49
CA HIS A 237 -21.49 -2.34 14.50
C HIS A 237 -20.87 -2.02 13.13
N GLY A 238 -19.57 -2.30 12.90
CA GLY A 238 -18.93 -2.18 11.58
C GLY A 238 -18.00 -0.97 11.37
N LYS A 239 -17.67 -0.19 12.41
CA LYS A 239 -16.76 0.97 12.34
C LYS A 239 -15.40 0.65 11.69
N SER A 240 -14.63 -0.26 12.29
CA SER A 240 -13.33 -0.64 11.76
C SER A 240 -13.43 -1.39 10.44
N THR A 241 -14.56 -2.01 10.12
CA THR A 241 -14.80 -2.62 8.79
C THR A 241 -14.87 -1.54 7.72
N LEU A 242 -15.61 -0.45 7.97
CA LEU A 242 -15.65 0.71 7.08
C LEU A 242 -14.26 1.33 6.95
N LEU A 243 -13.57 1.62 8.06
CA LEU A 243 -12.23 2.22 8.01
C LEU A 243 -11.21 1.35 7.25
N ARG A 244 -11.22 0.03 7.45
CA ARG A 244 -10.36 -0.90 6.69
C ARG A 244 -10.69 -0.93 5.20
N ALA A 245 -11.96 -0.72 4.82
CA ALA A 245 -12.31 -0.58 3.40
C ALA A 245 -11.74 0.71 2.81
N LEU A 246 -11.74 1.83 3.56
CA LEU A 246 -11.09 3.08 3.12
C LEU A 246 -9.57 2.91 3.02
N GLU A 247 -8.98 2.19 3.98
CA GLU A 247 -7.55 1.89 4.03
C GLU A 247 -7.08 1.07 2.83
N ALA A 248 -7.76 -0.06 2.55
CA ALA A 248 -7.53 -0.87 1.36
C ALA A 248 -7.93 -0.12 0.08
N GLY A 249 -8.86 0.83 0.22
CA GLY A 249 -9.39 1.64 -0.84
C GLY A 249 -8.36 2.54 -1.49
N VAL A 250 -7.07 2.54 -1.11
CA VAL A 250 -5.95 3.15 -1.87
C VAL A 250 -5.46 2.27 -3.03
N TRP A 251 -5.87 1.00 -3.07
CA TRP A 251 -5.56 0.03 -4.10
C TRP A 251 -6.79 -0.30 -4.94
N ASP A 252 -6.56 -0.74 -6.17
CA ASP A 252 -7.64 -1.27 -7.01
C ASP A 252 -7.88 -2.74 -6.63
N HIS A 253 -9.11 -3.22 -6.78
CA HIS A 253 -9.49 -4.59 -6.43
C HIS A 253 -10.02 -5.35 -7.64
N VAL A 254 -9.88 -6.68 -7.61
CA VAL A 254 -10.43 -7.56 -8.65
C VAL A 254 -11.97 -7.48 -8.70
N PRO A 255 -12.60 -7.73 -9.86
CA PRO A 255 -14.06 -7.84 -9.94
C PRO A 255 -14.64 -8.85 -8.95
N GLY A 256 -15.71 -8.47 -8.24
CA GLY A 256 -16.35 -9.32 -7.24
C GLY A 256 -15.63 -9.38 -5.89
N ASP A 257 -14.65 -8.50 -5.66
CA ASP A 257 -14.03 -8.32 -4.34
C ASP A 257 -15.00 -7.74 -3.28
N GLY A 258 -16.01 -7.01 -3.73
CA GLY A 258 -16.94 -6.24 -2.89
C GLY A 258 -16.47 -4.83 -2.58
N ARG A 259 -15.18 -4.51 -2.76
CA ARG A 259 -14.58 -3.18 -2.50
C ARG A 259 -14.05 -2.51 -3.78
N GLU A 260 -14.32 -3.05 -4.96
CA GLU A 260 -13.85 -2.49 -6.24
C GLU A 260 -14.24 -1.02 -6.44
N LEU A 261 -15.38 -0.58 -5.92
CA LEU A 261 -15.80 0.83 -5.94
C LEU A 261 -15.85 1.45 -4.52
N ALA A 262 -14.99 0.96 -3.63
CA ALA A 262 -14.66 1.62 -2.37
C ALA A 262 -13.24 2.19 -2.48
N ALA A 263 -13.14 3.48 -2.79
CA ALA A 263 -11.88 4.14 -3.11
C ALA A 263 -11.58 5.29 -2.13
N ALA A 264 -10.31 5.45 -1.76
CA ALA A 264 -9.75 6.58 -1.04
C ALA A 264 -8.69 7.26 -1.89
N ARG A 265 -8.41 8.54 -1.62
CA ARG A 265 -7.35 9.28 -2.31
C ARG A 265 -6.01 8.52 -2.23
N ALA A 266 -5.23 8.58 -3.31
CA ALA A 266 -3.95 7.85 -3.40
C ALA A 266 -2.94 8.25 -2.30
N ASP A 267 -3.08 9.46 -1.76
CA ASP A 267 -2.28 10.06 -0.68
C ASP A 267 -2.85 9.82 0.74
N THR A 268 -3.71 8.81 0.88
CA THR A 268 -4.27 8.37 2.17
C THR A 268 -3.32 7.44 2.91
N VAL A 269 -3.05 7.74 4.18
CA VAL A 269 -2.17 6.96 5.07
C VAL A 269 -2.89 6.61 6.38
N LYS A 270 -2.83 5.32 6.76
CA LYS A 270 -3.29 4.85 8.07
C LYS A 270 -2.22 5.09 9.14
N ILE A 271 -2.61 5.69 10.25
CA ILE A 271 -1.75 5.96 11.41
C ILE A 271 -2.24 5.17 12.61
N ARG A 272 -1.28 4.62 13.37
CA ARG A 272 -1.49 3.93 14.64
C ARG A 272 -0.29 4.10 15.56
N ALA A 273 -0.41 3.71 16.82
CA ALA A 273 0.70 3.65 17.75
C ALA A 273 1.61 2.44 17.46
N GLU A 274 2.92 2.61 17.68
CA GLU A 274 3.94 1.59 17.44
C GLU A 274 5.03 1.66 18.52
N ASP A 275 4.72 1.10 19.68
CA ASP A 275 5.64 1.08 20.81
C ASP A 275 6.95 0.35 20.47
N GLY A 276 8.08 0.97 20.83
CA GLY A 276 9.42 0.45 20.63
C GLY A 276 10.05 0.70 19.26
N ARG A 277 9.36 1.37 18.33
CA ARG A 277 10.00 1.77 17.06
C ARG A 277 11.06 2.83 17.27
N ARG A 278 11.99 2.88 16.32
CA ARG A 278 12.95 3.97 16.22
C ARG A 278 12.30 5.19 15.58
N VAL A 279 12.75 6.38 16.01
CA VAL A 279 12.46 7.67 15.38
C VAL A 279 13.77 8.42 15.21
N GLN A 280 13.99 9.05 14.06
CA GLN A 280 15.22 9.76 13.74
C GLN A 280 14.91 11.17 13.24
N ARG A 281 15.28 12.16 14.06
CA ARG A 281 15.20 13.60 13.78
C ARG A 281 13.85 14.02 13.19
N SER A 282 12.77 13.55 13.79
CA SER A 282 11.41 13.94 13.40
C SER A 282 10.95 15.08 14.29
N ASP A 283 10.31 16.09 13.71
CA ASP A 283 9.78 17.20 14.48
C ASP A 283 8.41 16.83 15.08
N VAL A 284 8.36 16.53 16.38
CA VAL A 284 7.13 16.14 17.08
C VAL A 284 6.63 17.22 18.04
N HIS A 285 7.18 18.45 17.99
CA HIS A 285 6.89 19.50 18.98
C HIS A 285 5.41 19.90 19.04
N ALA A 286 4.67 19.71 17.94
CA ALA A 286 3.22 19.91 17.91
C ALA A 286 2.50 19.08 18.98
N PHE A 287 3.00 17.87 19.24
CA PHE A 287 2.40 16.90 20.13
C PHE A 287 3.12 16.75 21.46
N VAL A 288 4.42 17.07 21.49
CA VAL A 288 5.29 16.87 22.66
C VAL A 288 6.03 18.17 22.91
N ASP A 289 5.60 18.93 23.92
CA ASP A 289 6.18 20.23 24.25
C ASP A 289 7.62 20.07 24.78
N HIS A 290 7.79 19.26 25.82
CA HIS A 290 9.08 19.01 26.45
C HIS A 290 9.22 17.54 26.88
N LEU A 291 10.46 17.04 26.89
CA LEU A 291 10.74 15.71 27.43
C LEU A 291 11.23 15.82 28.88
N PRO A 292 10.93 14.86 29.77
CA PRO A 292 11.51 14.81 31.11
C PRO A 292 13.05 14.78 31.11
N SER A 293 13.65 14.29 30.04
CA SER A 293 15.10 14.27 29.82
C SER A 293 15.68 15.61 29.35
N GLY A 294 14.84 16.58 29.00
CA GLY A 294 15.25 17.87 28.43
C GLY A 294 15.64 17.85 26.95
N GLY A 295 15.36 16.75 26.23
CA GLY A 295 15.65 16.65 24.79
C GLY A 295 14.75 17.56 23.94
N ASP A 296 15.28 18.02 22.81
CA ASP A 296 14.56 18.85 21.83
C ASP A 296 13.53 18.02 21.05
N THR A 297 12.26 18.42 21.13
CA THR A 297 11.13 17.77 20.46
C THR A 297 10.97 18.21 19.01
N ALA A 298 11.63 19.30 18.59
CA ALA A 298 11.71 19.75 17.20
C ALA A 298 12.79 19.03 16.37
N ASP A 299 13.65 18.24 17.03
CA ASP A 299 14.67 17.36 16.44
C ASP A 299 14.68 16.00 17.18
N PHE A 300 13.50 15.41 17.34
CA PHE A 300 13.32 14.23 18.20
C PHE A 300 13.92 12.97 17.61
N SER A 301 14.72 12.25 18.41
CA SER A 301 15.30 10.95 18.06
C SER A 301 15.24 9.99 19.25
N THR A 302 14.93 8.72 19.00
CA THR A 302 14.93 7.65 20.00
C THR A 302 15.06 6.27 19.35
N GLU A 303 15.70 5.33 20.04
CA GLU A 303 15.74 3.91 19.63
C GLU A 303 14.52 3.11 20.08
N ASN A 304 13.72 3.67 20.99
CA ASN A 304 12.60 3.02 21.66
C ASN A 304 11.51 4.05 21.99
N ALA A 305 10.72 4.45 20.99
CA ALA A 305 9.61 5.38 21.16
C ALA A 305 8.46 4.76 21.98
N SER A 306 7.80 5.57 22.79
CA SER A 306 6.53 5.18 23.42
C SER A 306 5.39 5.15 22.39
N GLY A 307 4.24 4.57 22.76
CA GLY A 307 3.02 4.62 21.93
C GLY A 307 2.63 6.02 21.44
N SER A 308 2.65 7.05 22.30
CA SER A 308 2.29 8.43 21.90
C SER A 308 3.34 9.07 21.00
N THR A 309 4.63 8.95 21.35
CA THR A 309 5.72 9.55 20.55
C THR A 309 5.89 8.87 19.20
N SER A 310 5.67 7.55 19.11
CA SER A 310 5.67 6.80 17.84
C SER A 310 4.51 7.19 16.93
N GLN A 311 3.32 7.41 17.48
CA GLN A 311 2.16 7.86 16.70
C GLN A 311 2.34 9.32 16.23
N ALA A 312 2.82 10.21 17.10
CA ALA A 312 3.14 11.60 16.75
C ALA A 312 4.18 11.65 15.61
N ALA A 313 5.26 10.88 15.73
CA ALA A 313 6.27 10.76 14.69
C ALA A 313 5.66 10.22 13.38
N SER A 314 4.86 9.15 13.44
CA SER A 314 4.25 8.56 12.25
C SER A 314 3.34 9.54 11.51
N LEU A 315 2.59 10.38 12.24
CA LEU A 315 1.74 11.41 11.65
C LEU A 315 2.58 12.45 10.91
N VAL A 316 3.58 13.03 11.56
CA VAL A 316 4.44 14.06 10.95
C VAL A 316 5.20 13.51 9.75
N GLU A 317 5.71 12.29 9.88
CA GLU A 317 6.40 11.56 8.81
C GLU A 317 5.50 11.30 7.60
N ALA A 318 4.22 10.97 7.82
CA ALA A 318 3.27 10.77 6.73
C ALA A 318 2.97 12.09 6.00
N VAL A 319 2.77 13.19 6.75
CA VAL A 319 2.56 14.53 6.17
C VAL A 319 3.80 14.99 5.40
N GLU A 320 5.01 14.77 5.94
CA GLU A 320 6.27 15.05 5.25
C GLU A 320 6.39 14.27 3.93
N ALA A 321 5.98 12.99 3.94
CA ALA A 321 5.95 12.14 2.75
C ALA A 321 4.83 12.53 1.74
N GLY A 322 4.01 13.54 2.06
CA GLY A 322 3.00 14.09 1.17
C GLY A 322 1.58 13.57 1.39
N ALA A 323 1.29 12.91 2.52
CA ALA A 323 -0.07 12.49 2.82
C ALA A 323 -1.01 13.70 2.90
N ARG A 324 -2.26 13.53 2.45
CA ARG A 324 -3.34 14.54 2.57
C ARG A 324 -4.60 14.00 3.23
N VAL A 325 -4.62 12.70 3.53
CA VAL A 325 -5.69 12.07 4.29
C VAL A 325 -5.06 11.13 5.31
N LEU A 326 -5.46 11.26 6.56
CA LEU A 326 -5.05 10.36 7.64
C LEU A 326 -6.25 9.53 8.09
N LEU A 327 -6.05 8.21 8.19
CA LEU A 327 -7.00 7.30 8.81
C LEU A 327 -6.49 6.95 10.21
N ILE A 328 -7.35 7.00 11.22
CA ILE A 328 -6.99 6.64 12.60
C ILE A 328 -8.10 5.79 13.21
N ASP A 329 -7.74 4.72 13.90
CA ASP A 329 -8.66 3.91 14.70
C ASP A 329 -8.31 4.04 16.18
N GLU A 330 -9.25 4.48 17.01
CA GLU A 330 -9.05 4.63 18.47
C GLU A 330 -8.51 3.34 19.10
N ASP A 331 -8.94 2.17 18.62
CA ASP A 331 -8.54 0.86 19.15
C ASP A 331 -7.04 0.55 18.95
N THR A 332 -6.37 1.23 18.00
CA THR A 332 -4.95 1.03 17.72
C THR A 332 -4.10 2.30 17.93
N ALA A 333 -4.72 3.37 18.41
CA ALA A 333 -4.06 4.63 18.75
C ALA A 333 -3.60 4.66 20.21
N ALA A 334 -2.66 5.55 20.50
CA ALA A 334 -2.25 5.88 21.86
C ALA A 334 -3.26 6.86 22.46
N THR A 335 -4.07 6.40 23.43
CA THR A 335 -5.16 7.19 24.05
C THR A 335 -4.69 8.55 24.55
N ASN A 336 -3.51 8.60 25.18
CA ASN A 336 -2.90 9.82 25.72
C ASN A 336 -2.43 10.82 24.66
N LEU A 337 -2.25 10.39 23.41
CA LEU A 337 -2.05 11.29 22.29
C LEU A 337 -3.38 11.74 21.69
N MET A 338 -4.43 10.92 21.76
CA MET A 338 -5.70 11.22 21.12
C MET A 338 -6.55 12.22 21.90
N ILE A 339 -6.62 12.08 23.22
CA ILE A 339 -7.55 12.83 24.07
C ILE A 339 -6.90 13.23 25.39
N ARG A 340 -7.51 14.23 26.03
CA ARG A 340 -7.25 14.58 27.42
C ARG A 340 -8.48 15.25 28.01
N ASP A 341 -9.20 14.59 28.91
CA ASP A 341 -10.47 15.14 29.40
C ASP A 341 -10.28 16.30 30.40
N ALA A 342 -11.36 17.02 30.68
CA ALA A 342 -11.36 18.16 31.61
C ALA A 342 -10.93 17.78 33.04
N ARG A 343 -11.19 16.55 33.48
CA ARG A 343 -10.82 16.08 34.83
C ARG A 343 -9.31 15.86 34.93
N MET A 344 -8.70 15.30 33.88
CA MET A 344 -7.26 15.13 33.78
C MET A 344 -6.55 16.47 33.65
N GLN A 345 -7.11 17.43 32.92
CA GLN A 345 -6.60 18.81 32.88
C GLN A 345 -6.64 19.49 34.26
N ALA A 346 -7.68 19.24 35.05
CA ALA A 346 -7.79 19.78 36.40
C ALA A 346 -6.87 19.07 37.41
N LEU A 347 -6.64 17.76 37.24
CA LEU A 347 -5.80 16.96 38.13
C LEU A 347 -4.31 17.19 37.88
N VAL A 348 -3.91 17.26 36.62
CA VAL A 348 -2.53 17.44 36.18
C VAL A 348 -2.47 18.74 35.39
N ALA A 349 -1.82 19.77 35.94
CA ALA A 349 -1.66 21.03 35.23
C ALA A 349 -0.85 20.86 33.93
N LYS A 350 -1.11 21.72 32.93
CA LYS A 350 -0.50 21.61 31.58
C LYS A 350 1.03 21.67 31.62
N ASP A 351 1.63 22.44 32.53
CA ASP A 351 3.08 22.51 32.73
C ASP A 351 3.72 21.16 33.14
N ARG A 352 2.90 20.21 33.62
CA ARG A 352 3.32 18.85 34.00
C ARG A 352 2.84 17.77 33.03
N GLU A 353 2.08 18.13 32.00
CA GLU A 353 1.67 17.22 30.92
C GLU A 353 2.33 17.67 29.61
N PRO A 354 3.39 16.97 29.17
CA PRO A 354 4.12 17.37 27.98
C PRO A 354 3.34 17.14 26.68
N LEU A 355 2.28 16.31 26.71
CA LEU A 355 1.53 15.96 25.52
C LEU A 355 0.46 16.99 25.21
N THR A 356 0.35 17.36 23.94
CA THR A 356 -0.79 18.08 23.38
C THR A 356 -1.66 17.07 22.63
N PRO A 357 -2.93 16.90 23.01
CA PRO A 357 -3.78 15.87 22.43
C PRO A 357 -4.18 16.24 21.00
N PHE A 358 -4.31 15.24 20.13
CA PHE A 358 -4.59 15.42 18.71
C PHE A 358 -5.94 16.08 18.45
N VAL A 359 -6.91 15.97 19.38
CA VAL A 359 -8.20 16.67 19.29
C VAL A 359 -8.03 18.19 19.17
N ASP A 360 -6.97 18.76 19.75
CA ASP A 360 -6.70 20.20 19.69
C ASP A 360 -5.96 20.60 18.40
N LEU A 361 -5.41 19.63 17.67
CA LEU A 361 -4.57 19.84 16.49
C LEU A 361 -5.24 19.43 15.18
N VAL A 362 -6.20 18.50 15.22
CA VAL A 362 -6.80 17.89 14.01
C VAL A 362 -7.45 18.93 13.09
N ARG A 363 -8.09 19.96 13.67
CA ARG A 363 -8.74 21.02 12.89
C ARG A 363 -7.74 21.95 12.21
N SER A 364 -6.67 22.32 12.92
CA SER A 364 -5.62 23.16 12.37
C SER A 364 -4.75 22.41 11.36
N LEU A 365 -4.56 21.09 11.53
CA LEU A 365 -3.94 20.22 10.54
C LEU A 365 -4.70 20.26 9.21
N HIS A 366 -6.04 20.19 9.22
CA HIS A 366 -6.83 20.38 8.02
C HIS A 366 -6.75 21.81 7.47
N ARG A 367 -7.08 22.81 8.31
CA ARG A 367 -7.15 24.23 7.91
C ARG A 367 -5.83 24.77 7.36
N ASP A 368 -4.70 24.44 8.01
CA ASP A 368 -3.40 25.07 7.75
C ASP A 368 -2.49 24.21 6.85
N ARG A 369 -2.74 22.89 6.78
CA ARG A 369 -1.92 21.94 5.99
C ARG A 369 -2.69 21.21 4.90
N GLY A 370 -4.00 21.38 4.82
CA GLY A 370 -4.84 20.70 3.83
C GLY A 370 -4.89 19.18 4.03
N VAL A 371 -4.68 18.71 5.27
CA VAL A 371 -4.68 17.28 5.59
C VAL A 371 -5.98 16.92 6.30
N SER A 372 -6.83 16.17 5.60
CA SER A 372 -8.10 15.67 6.14
C SER A 372 -7.87 14.46 7.04
N THR A 373 -8.81 14.19 7.95
CA THR A 373 -8.71 13.03 8.85
C THR A 373 -10.04 12.29 8.95
N VAL A 374 -10.00 10.96 8.81
CA VAL A 374 -11.13 10.08 9.13
C VAL A 374 -10.76 9.27 10.38
N LEU A 375 -11.54 9.43 11.45
CA LEU A 375 -11.27 8.81 12.74
C LEU A 375 -12.40 7.86 13.13
N VAL A 376 -12.08 6.60 13.44
CA VAL A 376 -13.00 5.73 14.18
C VAL A 376 -12.89 6.03 15.66
N MET A 377 -14.01 6.38 16.29
CA MET A 377 -14.12 6.70 17.71
C MET A 377 -15.27 5.91 18.35
N GLY A 378 -15.12 5.56 19.62
CA GLY A 378 -16.14 4.89 20.44
C GLY A 378 -16.03 5.20 21.93
N GLY A 379 -14.88 5.70 22.42
CA GLY A 379 -14.61 5.97 23.82
C GLY A 379 -14.70 7.43 24.26
N SER A 380 -14.53 8.39 23.36
CA SER A 380 -14.57 9.83 23.67
C SER A 380 -15.46 10.66 22.74
N GLY A 381 -16.19 11.60 23.34
CA GLY A 381 -16.99 12.61 22.64
C GLY A 381 -16.24 13.91 22.33
N ASP A 382 -15.00 14.07 22.79
CA ASP A 382 -14.24 15.33 22.66
C ASP A 382 -14.02 15.77 21.21
N TYR A 383 -13.97 14.81 20.28
CA TYR A 383 -13.79 15.08 18.86
C TYR A 383 -15.04 15.63 18.18
N ILE A 384 -16.22 15.51 18.80
CA ILE A 384 -17.47 16.03 18.24
C ILE A 384 -17.38 17.55 18.04
N ASP A 385 -16.69 18.26 18.94
CA ASP A 385 -16.51 19.71 18.91
C ASP A 385 -15.71 20.20 17.68
N VAL A 386 -14.88 19.31 17.11
CA VAL A 386 -13.96 19.64 16.00
C VAL A 386 -14.28 18.92 14.70
N ALA A 387 -15.30 18.05 14.70
CA ALA A 387 -15.69 17.26 13.55
C ALA A 387 -16.57 18.05 12.55
N ASP A 388 -16.23 17.96 11.27
CA ASP A 388 -17.07 18.48 10.19
C ASP A 388 -18.25 17.55 9.92
N ARG A 389 -18.01 16.23 10.00
CA ARG A 389 -18.97 15.15 9.79
C ARG A 389 -18.89 14.08 10.87
N VAL A 390 -20.04 13.53 11.26
CA VAL A 390 -20.13 12.41 12.19
C VAL A 390 -21.06 11.35 11.60
N VAL A 391 -20.47 10.21 11.22
CA VAL A 391 -21.17 9.04 10.68
C VAL A 391 -21.28 8.00 11.78
N MET A 392 -22.50 7.64 12.18
CA MET A 392 -22.73 6.56 13.13
C MET A 392 -22.94 5.25 12.37
N MET A 393 -22.18 4.22 12.74
CA MET A 393 -22.43 2.85 12.32
C MET A 393 -23.37 2.19 13.32
N ASP A 394 -24.53 1.73 12.86
CA ASP A 394 -25.46 0.92 13.63
C ASP A 394 -25.91 -0.30 12.83
N ALA A 395 -25.75 -1.49 13.40
CA ALA A 395 -26.04 -2.76 12.74
C ALA A 395 -25.51 -2.83 11.29
N TYR A 396 -24.28 -2.34 11.07
CA TYR A 396 -23.59 -2.29 9.77
C TYR A 396 -24.10 -1.25 8.77
N HIS A 397 -25.06 -0.40 9.17
CA HIS A 397 -25.56 0.72 8.37
C HIS A 397 -24.96 2.06 8.85
N PRO A 398 -24.45 2.90 7.94
CA PRO A 398 -24.03 4.26 8.26
C PRO A 398 -25.24 5.23 8.31
N GLU A 399 -25.24 6.14 9.27
CA GLU A 399 -26.17 7.24 9.42
C GLU A 399 -25.39 8.56 9.60
N ASP A 400 -25.75 9.63 8.90
CA ASP A 400 -25.19 10.96 9.21
C ASP A 400 -25.88 11.52 10.47
N VAL A 401 -25.14 11.58 11.57
CA VAL A 401 -25.61 12.10 12.86
C VAL A 401 -24.96 13.43 13.20
N THR A 402 -24.39 14.14 12.21
CA THR A 402 -23.66 15.40 12.39
C THR A 402 -24.51 16.44 13.11
N ALA A 403 -25.77 16.62 12.73
CA ALA A 403 -26.66 17.60 13.37
C ALA A 403 -26.91 17.26 14.85
N ARG A 404 -27.14 15.98 15.16
CA ARG A 404 -27.32 15.50 16.53
C ARG A 404 -26.03 15.67 17.35
N ALA A 405 -24.88 15.39 16.76
CA ALA A 405 -23.59 15.53 17.40
C ALA A 405 -23.29 17.02 17.71
N ARG A 406 -23.58 17.94 16.78
CA ARG A 406 -23.45 19.39 17.01
C ARG A 406 -24.34 19.90 18.14
N ALA A 407 -25.58 19.41 18.24
CA ALA A 407 -26.47 19.77 19.34
C ALA A 407 -25.93 19.30 20.71
N LEU A 408 -25.24 18.15 20.76
CA LEU A 408 -24.58 17.69 21.99
C LEU A 408 -23.38 18.56 22.37
N ALA A 409 -22.61 19.02 21.38
CA ALA A 409 -21.46 19.92 21.57
C ALA A 409 -21.84 21.33 22.08
N GLU A 410 -23.13 21.72 22.06
CA GLU A 410 -23.58 22.96 22.68
C GLU A 410 -23.37 22.96 24.20
N THR A 411 -23.35 21.78 24.82
CA THR A 411 -22.95 21.62 26.22
C THR A 411 -21.44 21.45 26.29
N PRO A 412 -20.68 22.43 26.81
CA PRO A 412 -19.23 22.34 26.81
C PRO A 412 -18.74 21.16 27.65
N THR A 413 -17.72 20.47 27.15
CA THR A 413 -17.03 19.38 27.87
C THR A 413 -16.31 19.86 29.14
N GLY A 414 -16.12 21.18 29.28
CA GLY A 414 -15.27 21.80 30.29
C GLY A 414 -13.78 21.69 29.98
N ARG A 415 -13.41 21.11 28.82
CA ARG A 415 -12.02 21.04 28.35
C ARG A 415 -11.57 22.41 27.84
N THR A 416 -10.31 22.74 28.07
CA THR A 416 -9.66 23.90 27.44
C THR A 416 -8.72 23.38 26.34
N ALA A 417 -8.77 23.98 25.15
CA ALA A 417 -7.84 23.61 24.08
C ALA A 417 -6.40 23.97 24.48
N GLU A 418 -5.47 23.06 24.23
CA GLU A 418 -4.06 23.21 24.62
C GLU A 418 -3.16 23.68 23.45
N ALA A 419 -3.72 23.76 22.24
CA ALA A 419 -3.06 24.30 21.05
C ALA A 419 -4.06 24.89 20.06
N ASP A 420 -3.64 25.90 19.31
CA ASP A 420 -4.46 26.60 18.31
C ASP A 420 -4.08 26.28 16.85
N ALA A 421 -2.84 25.83 16.63
CA ALA A 421 -2.26 25.69 15.30
C ALA A 421 -1.32 24.49 15.19
N PHE A 422 -1.41 23.78 14.05
CA PHE A 422 -0.47 22.75 13.67
C PHE A 422 0.73 23.41 12.97
N PRO A 423 1.96 23.25 13.49
CA PRO A 423 3.13 23.93 12.95
C PRO A 423 3.53 23.41 11.56
N PRO A 424 4.35 24.15 10.79
CA PRO A 424 4.88 23.65 9.53
C PRO A 424 5.70 22.39 9.76
N VAL A 425 5.49 21.37 8.91
CA VAL A 425 6.29 20.15 8.96
C VAL A 425 7.67 20.46 8.40
N ARG A 426 8.72 20.19 9.20
CA ARG A 426 10.10 20.28 8.75
C ARG A 426 10.46 19.10 7.87
N HIS A 427 11.33 19.33 6.90
CA HIS A 427 11.75 18.35 5.92
C HIS A 427 13.15 17.82 6.22
N ARG A 428 13.28 16.50 6.31
CA ARG A 428 14.51 15.78 6.63
C ARG A 428 15.36 15.60 5.38
N VAL A 429 16.67 15.73 5.55
CA VAL A 429 17.69 15.40 4.54
C VAL A 429 18.36 14.11 4.99
N VAL A 430 18.21 13.06 4.19
CA VAL A 430 18.72 11.72 4.53
C VAL A 430 20.17 11.58 4.13
N ASP A 431 21.00 11.04 5.02
CA ASP A 431 22.36 10.62 4.69
C ASP A 431 22.29 9.30 3.87
N PRO A 432 22.68 9.30 2.59
CA PRO A 432 22.59 8.11 1.76
C PRO A 432 23.46 6.95 2.28
N ALA A 433 24.56 7.24 2.98
CA ALA A 433 25.41 6.20 3.56
C ALA A 433 24.76 5.46 4.75
N SER A 434 23.56 5.88 5.16
CA SER A 434 22.77 5.23 6.21
C SER A 434 21.72 4.25 5.66
N VAL A 435 21.51 4.26 4.34
CA VAL A 435 20.54 3.44 3.61
C VAL A 435 21.31 2.48 2.72
N ASP A 436 21.71 1.34 3.29
CA ASP A 436 22.51 0.35 2.58
C ASP A 436 21.81 -1.01 2.53
N SER A 437 21.61 -1.50 1.31
CA SER A 437 21.03 -2.83 1.07
C SER A 437 22.09 -3.94 1.08
N ALA A 438 23.38 -3.62 1.17
CA ALA A 438 24.45 -4.61 1.17
C ALA A 438 24.47 -5.44 2.47
N GLY A 439 24.55 -6.76 2.32
CA GLY A 439 24.82 -7.67 3.45
C GLY A 439 26.34 -7.89 3.67
N ARG A 440 26.70 -8.77 4.60
CA ARG A 440 28.11 -9.09 5.00
C ARG A 440 29.06 -9.44 3.85
N LYS A 441 28.53 -9.86 2.70
CA LYS A 441 29.30 -10.23 1.49
C LYS A 441 29.29 -9.14 0.41
N GLY A 442 28.88 -7.92 0.74
CA GLY A 442 28.79 -6.78 -0.18
C GLY A 442 27.69 -6.89 -1.25
N ARG A 443 26.87 -7.94 -1.21
CA ARG A 443 25.75 -8.13 -2.14
C ARG A 443 24.47 -7.60 -1.52
N SER A 444 23.64 -6.94 -2.33
CA SER A 444 22.31 -6.51 -1.93
C SER A 444 21.51 -7.69 -1.37
N ARG A 445 20.92 -7.48 -0.19
CA ARG A 445 20.12 -8.44 0.55
C ARG A 445 18.80 -7.77 0.89
N ILE A 446 17.78 -8.09 0.09
CA ILE A 446 16.41 -7.62 0.31
C ILE A 446 15.54 -8.86 0.37
N ARG A 447 14.93 -9.13 1.53
CA ARG A 447 14.12 -10.33 1.74
C ARG A 447 12.86 -9.98 2.54
N PRO A 448 11.67 -10.31 2.05
CA PRO A 448 10.43 -10.03 2.76
C PRO A 448 10.21 -11.07 3.85
N HIS A 449 9.52 -10.67 4.92
CA HIS A 449 8.98 -11.55 5.97
C HIS A 449 7.45 -11.41 5.95
N GLY A 450 6.82 -11.93 4.89
CA GLY A 450 5.41 -11.64 4.60
C GLY A 450 5.20 -10.15 4.31
N THR A 451 4.12 -9.60 4.86
CA THR A 451 3.80 -8.16 4.87
C THR A 451 4.41 -7.42 6.06
N ASP A 452 4.89 -8.17 7.05
CA ASP A 452 5.19 -7.67 8.39
C ASP A 452 6.62 -7.16 8.56
N GLY A 453 7.51 -7.46 7.62
CA GLY A 453 8.88 -7.01 7.72
C GLY A 453 9.72 -7.23 6.48
N LEU A 454 10.89 -6.60 6.49
CA LEU A 454 11.84 -6.59 5.38
C LEU A 454 13.27 -6.64 5.91
N THR A 455 14.02 -7.68 5.59
CA THR A 455 15.48 -7.61 5.71
C THR A 455 16.01 -6.70 4.61
N PHE A 456 16.75 -5.66 4.99
CA PHE A 456 17.42 -4.71 4.10
C PHE A 456 18.89 -4.57 4.53
N GLY A 457 19.79 -5.20 3.76
CA GLY A 457 21.21 -5.30 4.12
C GLY A 457 21.42 -6.15 5.37
N GLU A 458 22.01 -5.54 6.39
CA GLU A 458 22.20 -6.15 7.72
C GLU A 458 21.10 -5.78 8.72
N GLN A 459 20.11 -4.98 8.30
CA GLN A 459 19.01 -4.53 9.15
C GLN A 459 17.73 -5.32 8.84
N ASP A 460 16.89 -5.50 9.85
CA ASP A 460 15.50 -5.90 9.68
C ASP A 460 14.61 -4.69 9.97
N ILE A 461 13.74 -4.37 9.02
CA ILE A 461 12.74 -3.31 9.13
C ILE A 461 11.42 -3.97 9.51
N ASP A 462 10.87 -3.56 10.66
CA ASP A 462 9.52 -3.95 11.08
C ASP A 462 8.49 -3.11 10.31
N LEU A 463 7.50 -3.76 9.72
CA LEU A 463 6.46 -3.14 8.90
C LEU A 463 5.04 -3.51 9.38
N ARG A 464 4.91 -4.21 10.51
CA ARG A 464 3.61 -4.68 11.05
C ARG A 464 2.60 -3.55 11.26
N SER A 465 3.08 -2.34 11.54
CA SER A 465 2.25 -1.17 11.78
C SER A 465 1.90 -0.38 10.51
N VAL A 466 2.42 -0.80 9.34
CA VAL A 466 2.13 -0.21 8.03
C VAL A 466 1.09 -1.08 7.32
N GLU A 467 -0.13 -1.09 7.86
CA GLU A 467 -1.22 -2.03 7.51
C GLU A 467 -1.66 -1.97 6.03
N GLN A 468 -1.33 -0.88 5.31
CA GLN A 468 -1.60 -0.71 3.88
C GLN A 468 -0.66 -1.51 2.95
N ILE A 469 0.34 -2.20 3.51
CA ILE A 469 1.12 -3.23 2.81
C ILE A 469 0.31 -4.53 2.84
N THR A 470 -0.40 -4.81 1.74
CA THR A 470 -1.33 -5.94 1.65
C THR A 470 -0.74 -7.17 0.95
N ASP A 471 0.46 -7.04 0.38
CA ASP A 471 1.11 -8.09 -0.40
C ASP A 471 2.61 -8.20 -0.09
N PRO A 472 3.16 -9.42 0.13
CA PRO A 472 4.59 -9.60 0.37
C PRO A 472 5.50 -9.08 -0.77
N GLY A 473 5.01 -9.06 -2.01
CA GLY A 473 5.70 -8.47 -3.14
C GLY A 473 5.93 -6.98 -2.98
N GLN A 474 5.07 -6.25 -2.26
CA GLN A 474 5.28 -4.84 -1.95
C GLN A 474 6.46 -4.65 -1.00
N ALA A 475 6.66 -5.53 -0.01
CA ALA A 475 7.82 -5.47 0.87
C ALA A 475 9.14 -5.59 0.08
N VAL A 476 9.18 -6.47 -0.93
CA VAL A 476 10.32 -6.54 -1.86
C VAL A 476 10.45 -5.23 -2.65
N GLY A 477 9.34 -4.75 -3.21
CA GLY A 477 9.29 -3.50 -3.98
C GLY A 477 9.77 -2.29 -3.20
N ILE A 478 9.42 -2.18 -1.91
CA ILE A 478 9.89 -1.15 -0.97
C ILE A 478 11.41 -1.19 -0.87
N GLY A 479 11.99 -2.36 -0.63
CA GLY A 479 13.45 -2.49 -0.57
C GLY A 479 14.11 -2.09 -1.89
N LEU A 480 13.58 -2.56 -3.02
CA LEU A 480 14.12 -2.21 -4.34
C LEU A 480 14.00 -0.71 -4.62
N ALA A 481 12.92 -0.06 -4.16
CA ALA A 481 12.72 1.39 -4.30
C ALA A 481 13.71 2.19 -3.45
N LEU A 482 13.99 1.77 -2.22
CA LEU A 482 15.04 2.36 -1.38
C LEU A 482 16.43 2.21 -2.03
N GLU A 483 16.73 1.00 -2.54
CA GLU A 483 17.98 0.74 -3.25
C GLU A 483 18.08 1.58 -4.54
N LEU A 484 16.99 1.74 -5.29
CA LEU A 484 16.92 2.60 -6.47
C LEU A 484 17.18 4.07 -6.11
N ALA A 485 16.54 4.59 -5.06
CA ALA A 485 16.65 5.98 -4.64
C ALA A 485 18.10 6.34 -4.27
N VAL A 486 18.84 5.41 -3.64
CA VAL A 486 20.27 5.58 -3.36
C VAL A 486 21.10 5.50 -4.64
N ARG A 487 20.89 4.47 -5.47
CA ARG A 487 21.67 4.26 -6.72
C ARG A 487 21.51 5.41 -7.72
N ARG A 488 20.34 6.05 -7.76
CA ARG A 488 20.03 7.19 -8.64
C ARG A 488 20.44 8.54 -8.05
N GLY A 489 20.88 8.58 -6.79
CA GLY A 489 21.24 9.83 -6.11
C GLY A 489 20.04 10.71 -5.75
N HIS A 490 18.85 10.13 -5.59
CA HIS A 490 17.68 10.86 -5.09
C HIS A 490 17.87 11.21 -3.62
N LEU A 491 18.43 10.26 -2.86
CA LEU A 491 19.01 10.50 -1.54
C LEU A 491 20.48 10.88 -1.74
N ASP A 492 20.83 12.15 -1.56
CA ASP A 492 22.18 12.69 -1.83
C ASP A 492 22.78 13.46 -0.64
N GLY A 493 22.12 13.46 0.52
CA GLY A 493 22.53 14.23 1.68
C GLY A 493 22.31 15.73 1.56
N ARG A 494 21.59 16.19 0.52
CA ARG A 494 21.26 17.61 0.28
C ARG A 494 19.76 17.84 0.08
N ARG A 495 19.09 17.03 -0.74
CA ARG A 495 17.65 17.11 -1.01
C ARG A 495 16.83 16.70 0.20
N THR A 496 15.66 17.30 0.33
CA THR A 496 14.65 16.84 1.28
C THR A 496 14.12 15.46 0.88
N LEU A 497 13.65 14.69 1.86
CA LEU A 497 13.02 13.40 1.63
C LEU A 497 11.82 13.54 0.67
N ALA A 498 10.99 14.57 0.85
CA ALA A 498 9.87 14.86 -0.06
C ALA A 498 10.33 14.99 -1.52
N ALA A 499 11.38 15.78 -1.79
CA ALA A 499 11.92 15.94 -3.14
C ALA A 499 12.55 14.64 -3.68
N ALA A 500 13.16 13.82 -2.83
CA ALA A 500 13.67 12.51 -3.22
C ALA A 500 12.54 11.54 -3.61
N LEU A 501 11.42 11.56 -2.87
CA LEU A 501 10.22 10.78 -3.20
C LEU A 501 9.58 11.27 -4.51
N ASP A 502 9.60 12.58 -4.81
CA ASP A 502 9.12 13.11 -6.10
C ASP A 502 9.92 12.59 -7.29
N LEU A 503 11.22 12.39 -7.12
CA LEU A 503 12.06 11.76 -8.15
C LEU A 503 11.81 10.26 -8.25
N LEU A 504 11.62 9.59 -7.12
CA LEU A 504 11.28 8.16 -7.08
C LEU A 504 9.95 7.89 -7.80
N ASP A 505 8.91 8.69 -7.57
CA ASP A 505 7.63 8.54 -8.26
C ASP A 505 7.77 8.68 -9.77
N ARG A 506 8.65 9.57 -10.26
CA ARG A 506 8.93 9.68 -11.71
C ARG A 506 9.59 8.43 -12.26
N ASP A 507 10.52 7.83 -11.51
CA ASP A 507 11.15 6.56 -11.90
C ASP A 507 10.15 5.40 -11.91
N LEU A 508 9.15 5.45 -11.03
CA LEU A 508 8.09 4.43 -10.89
C LEU A 508 6.82 4.74 -11.70
N ALA A 509 6.76 5.88 -12.42
CA ALA A 509 5.60 6.26 -13.23
C ALA A 509 5.33 5.26 -14.37
N ALA A 510 6.36 4.58 -14.84
CA ALA A 510 6.27 3.49 -15.82
C ALA A 510 6.09 2.10 -15.18
N GLY A 511 5.72 2.05 -13.89
CA GLY A 511 5.44 0.80 -13.19
C GLY A 511 6.69 0.01 -12.78
N ALA A 512 6.60 -1.32 -12.84
CA ALA A 512 7.67 -2.22 -12.42
C ALA A 512 8.99 -2.07 -13.21
N ALA A 513 8.99 -1.40 -14.36
CA ALA A 513 10.18 -1.24 -15.22
C ALA A 513 11.35 -0.57 -14.49
N GLY A 514 11.09 0.42 -13.62
CA GLY A 514 12.14 1.09 -12.84
C GLY A 514 12.87 0.14 -11.88
N LEU A 515 12.12 -0.71 -11.19
CA LEU A 515 12.64 -1.65 -10.19
C LEU A 515 13.25 -2.91 -10.81
N LEU A 516 12.74 -3.38 -11.96
CA LEU A 516 13.33 -4.50 -12.71
C LEU A 516 14.78 -4.23 -13.13
N ARG A 517 15.13 -2.95 -13.37
CA ARG A 517 16.52 -2.53 -13.67
C ARG A 517 17.44 -2.63 -12.45
N VAL A 518 16.89 -2.60 -11.24
CA VAL A 518 17.65 -2.85 -10.01
C VAL A 518 17.87 -4.36 -9.87
N ARG A 519 16.80 -5.14 -10.00
CA ARG A 519 16.82 -6.59 -9.86
C ARG A 519 15.61 -7.25 -10.51
N ASP A 520 15.86 -8.34 -11.24
CA ASP A 520 14.80 -9.21 -11.75
C ASP A 520 14.40 -10.26 -10.70
N GLU A 521 13.45 -9.90 -9.85
CA GLU A 521 12.80 -10.75 -8.83
C GLU A 521 11.28 -10.50 -8.84
N ASP A 522 10.51 -11.30 -8.10
CA ASP A 522 9.09 -11.04 -7.89
C ASP A 522 8.90 -9.90 -6.88
N PHE A 523 8.17 -8.88 -7.29
CA PHE A 523 7.79 -7.75 -6.46
C PHE A 523 6.53 -7.07 -7.01
N ALA A 524 5.90 -6.26 -6.16
CA ALA A 524 4.86 -5.32 -6.52
C ALA A 524 5.36 -3.89 -6.26
N VAL A 525 4.98 -2.94 -7.12
CA VAL A 525 5.40 -1.54 -7.00
C VAL A 525 4.73 -0.90 -5.77
N PRO A 526 5.49 -0.35 -4.81
CA PRO A 526 4.94 0.32 -3.63
C PRO A 526 4.57 1.78 -3.93
N ARG A 527 3.77 2.42 -3.06
CA ARG A 527 3.65 3.89 -3.08
C ARG A 527 4.82 4.50 -2.31
N ARG A 528 5.06 5.78 -2.56
CA ARG A 528 6.01 6.58 -1.77
C ARG A 528 5.78 6.52 -0.25
N HIS A 529 4.53 6.39 0.20
CA HIS A 529 4.20 6.39 1.62
C HIS A 529 4.73 5.13 2.30
N GLU A 530 4.59 3.96 1.68
CA GLU A 530 5.18 2.72 2.19
C GLU A 530 6.71 2.75 2.17
N VAL A 531 7.31 3.35 1.13
CA VAL A 531 8.77 3.54 1.03
C VAL A 531 9.29 4.46 2.15
N ALA A 532 8.63 5.59 2.37
CA ALA A 532 8.97 6.52 3.44
C ALA A 532 8.78 5.89 4.82
N ALA A 533 7.68 5.16 5.03
CA ALA A 533 7.39 4.46 6.28
C ALA A 533 8.45 3.41 6.62
N ALA A 534 8.94 2.66 5.63
CA ALA A 534 10.04 1.71 5.81
C ALA A 534 11.36 2.40 6.10
N LEU A 535 11.68 3.48 5.38
CA LEU A 535 12.87 4.29 5.63
C LEU A 535 12.90 4.81 7.07
N ASN A 536 11.79 5.33 7.56
CA ASN A 536 11.67 5.89 8.92
C ASN A 536 11.78 4.84 10.04
N ARG A 537 11.64 3.56 9.69
CA ARG A 537 11.80 2.41 10.60
C ARG A 537 13.15 1.72 10.45
N LEU A 538 13.96 2.11 9.46
CA LEU A 538 15.30 1.59 9.27
C LEU A 538 16.21 2.03 10.42
N ARG A 539 16.69 1.05 11.21
CA ARG A 539 17.51 1.34 12.39
C ARG A 539 18.83 2.04 12.09
N SER A 540 19.40 1.82 10.89
CA SER A 540 20.63 2.49 10.48
C SER A 540 20.42 3.94 10.00
N LEU A 541 19.17 4.38 9.77
CA LEU A 541 18.86 5.69 9.17
C LEU A 541 19.55 6.83 9.91
N ARG A 542 20.22 7.71 9.17
CA ARG A 542 20.74 8.98 9.63
C ARG A 542 20.16 10.12 8.81
N VAL A 543 19.83 11.21 9.50
CA VAL A 543 19.33 12.45 8.91
C VAL A 543 20.40 13.51 9.09
N SER A 544 20.97 14.00 7.99
CA SER A 544 22.07 14.96 7.99
C SER A 544 21.60 16.40 8.23
N GLY A 545 20.33 16.72 7.98
CA GLY A 545 19.78 18.06 8.21
C GLY A 545 18.26 18.12 8.26
N LEU A 546 17.76 19.23 8.82
CA LEU A 546 16.35 19.60 8.85
C LEU A 546 16.19 20.93 8.11
N ARG A 547 15.19 21.01 7.22
CA ARG A 547 14.85 22.19 6.42
C ARG A 547 13.45 22.64 6.78
N ASP A 548 13.23 23.95 6.85
CA ASP A 548 11.90 24.49 7.10
C ASP A 548 11.07 24.43 5.81
N ALA A 549 9.74 24.34 5.95
CA ALA A 549 8.83 24.29 4.81
C ALA A 549 8.94 25.57 3.96
N GLY A 550 9.45 25.45 2.74
CA GLY A 550 9.57 26.56 1.78
C GLY A 550 11.00 27.05 1.48
N ALA A 551 12.04 26.41 2.03
CA ALA A 551 13.45 26.72 1.76
C ALA A 551 14.11 25.82 0.71
#